data_AF-A0A956GSS4-F1
#
_entry.id   AF-A0A956GSS4-F1
#
_cell.length_a   1.000
_cell.length_b   1.000
_cell.length_c   1.000
_cell.angle_alpha   90.00
_cell.angle_beta   90.00
_cell.angle_gamma   90.00
#
_symmetry.space_group_name_H-M   'P 1'
#
loop_
_entity.id
_entity.type
_entity.pdbx_description
1 polymer ?
#
loop_
_entity_poly.entity_id
_entity_poly.type
_entity_poly.pdbx_seq_one_letter_code
_entity_poly.pdbx_strand_id
1 'polypeptide(L)'
;MDAAVLRVVTSNNVDVFRLLGQSPLARLRVEYAVAADQDELIERVRAVQPDVVLVDAELAGGSGYDACRRIKQDPALARTHVVILLATPPQARPHGAPPHVPRLSRADIDLLWESGADDVLALPVHPDDFYHHLAHLAGLPFRRDRRVRIDLEIAFASDEGTVVAQVTNAGSGGLGVITDAPLPLQTLASARLRQGDFVSPETRLHVAWCRPAGDGFAAGLRFEGEPPIKTRMLLEQVALFDVEPRDGGGVTVTLHGDFTELTRFEGLTARLTDEDDLEFDTASVRYLSSAGVRAWCEFLAGQAGKRYRFRHCSVAFASQAAMVPMVLGEGEVVSLEAPYVCEQCDTEDMRLLDVQAIAQDGGPLPPRLTCLACGGELSFDDVPERYFAFLAD
;
A
#
# COMPACT_ATOMS: atom_id res chain seq x y z
N MET A 1 14.35 19.80 -12.82
CA MET A 1 13.90 19.71 -11.42
C MET A 1 14.94 18.89 -10.70
N ASP A 2 15.68 19.50 -9.76
CA ASP A 2 16.55 18.73 -8.87
C ASP A 2 15.69 17.71 -8.13
N ALA A 3 16.17 16.46 -8.05
CA ALA A 3 15.51 15.43 -7.27
C ALA A 3 15.43 15.90 -5.82
N ALA A 4 14.24 15.86 -5.22
CA ALA A 4 14.06 16.18 -3.80
C ALA A 4 15.02 15.30 -2.98
N VAL A 5 15.77 15.93 -2.07
CA VAL A 5 16.71 15.25 -1.17
C VAL A 5 15.98 14.92 0.11
N LEU A 6 15.92 13.64 0.48
CA LEU A 6 15.40 13.20 1.77
C LEU A 6 16.55 13.20 2.78
N ARG A 7 16.48 14.04 3.80
CA ARG A 7 17.46 14.10 4.88
C ARG A 7 16.96 13.32 6.09
N VAL A 8 17.72 12.32 6.50
CA VAL A 8 17.39 11.43 7.61
C VAL A 8 18.44 11.55 8.71
N VAL A 9 18.04 11.61 9.97
CA VAL A 9 18.95 11.31 11.08
C VAL A 9 18.47 10.03 11.74
N THR A 10 19.36 9.07 11.98
CA THR A 10 18.98 7.79 12.59
C THR A 10 19.87 7.44 13.76
N SER A 11 19.33 6.70 14.74
CA SER A 11 20.16 5.94 15.69
C SER A 11 20.96 4.86 14.96
N ASN A 12 21.99 4.32 15.63
CA ASN A 12 22.86 3.29 15.08
C ASN A 12 22.14 1.93 14.97
N ASN A 13 21.38 1.75 13.90
CA ASN A 13 20.56 0.56 13.64
C ASN A 13 20.91 -0.07 12.27
N VAL A 14 21.34 -1.34 12.29
CA VAL A 14 21.78 -2.07 11.08
C VAL A 14 20.63 -2.34 10.11
N ASP A 15 19.42 -2.60 10.62
CA ASP A 15 18.26 -2.85 9.76
C ASP A 15 17.86 -1.58 9.01
N VAL A 16 17.91 -0.42 9.68
CA VAL A 16 17.68 0.88 9.03
C VAL A 16 18.70 1.14 7.92
N PHE A 17 19.99 0.87 8.15
CA PHE A 17 21.00 1.04 7.09
C PHE A 17 20.74 0.15 5.88
N ARG A 18 20.27 -1.08 6.10
CA ARG A 18 19.89 -1.98 5.01
C ARG A 18 18.71 -1.40 4.23
N LEU A 19 17.68 -0.93 4.93
CA LEU A 19 16.46 -0.39 4.33
C LEU A 19 16.72 0.89 3.52
N LEU A 20 17.55 1.81 4.04
CA LEU A 20 17.92 3.05 3.34
C LEU A 20 18.66 2.78 2.01
N GLY A 21 19.28 1.61 1.85
CA GLY A 21 19.99 1.19 0.64
C GLY A 21 19.16 0.38 -0.37
N GLN A 22 17.88 0.10 -0.09
CA GLN A 22 17.06 -0.80 -0.91
C GLN A 22 16.27 -0.11 -2.04
N SER A 23 15.78 -0.93 -2.97
CA SER A 23 15.12 -0.53 -4.22
C SER A 23 14.05 0.57 -4.08
N PRO A 24 13.15 0.55 -3.08
CA PRO A 24 12.11 1.59 -2.95
C PRO A 24 12.68 3.00 -2.80
N LEU A 25 13.82 3.14 -2.13
CA LEU A 25 14.51 4.42 -1.91
C LEU A 25 15.62 4.68 -2.96
N ALA A 26 16.00 3.68 -3.77
CA ALA A 26 17.13 3.77 -4.70
C ALA A 26 16.99 4.88 -5.76
N ARG A 27 15.77 5.36 -6.02
CA ARG A 27 15.49 6.46 -6.98
C ARG A 27 15.49 7.85 -6.32
N LEU A 28 15.60 7.92 -5.00
CA LEU A 28 15.67 9.16 -4.25
C LEU A 28 17.12 9.45 -3.87
N ARG A 29 17.46 10.73 -3.73
CA ARG A 29 18.69 11.12 -3.08
C ARG A 29 18.44 11.15 -1.58
N VAL A 30 18.88 10.11 -0.88
CA VAL A 30 18.79 10.03 0.58
C VAL A 30 20.13 10.42 1.18
N GLU A 31 20.13 11.45 2.03
CA GLU A 31 21.28 11.85 2.84
C GLU A 31 20.97 11.51 4.29
N TYR A 32 21.82 10.72 4.93
CA TYR A 32 21.59 10.34 6.32
C TYR A 32 22.79 10.54 7.21
N ALA A 33 22.53 10.88 8.47
CA ALA A 33 23.53 10.94 9.53
C ALA A 33 23.14 9.99 10.67
N VAL A 34 24.14 9.39 11.31
CA VAL A 34 23.95 8.34 12.32
C VAL A 34 24.37 8.87 13.68
N ALA A 35 23.56 8.67 14.71
CA ALA A 35 23.89 8.94 16.10
C ALA A 35 24.08 7.68 16.94
N ALA A 36 25.10 7.72 17.82
CA ALA A 36 25.47 6.62 18.70
C ALA A 36 24.71 6.64 20.03
N ASP A 37 24.25 7.82 20.48
CA ASP A 37 23.54 8.01 21.74
C ASP A 37 22.49 9.15 21.65
N GLN A 38 21.75 9.34 22.74
CA GLN A 38 20.68 10.33 22.81
C GLN A 38 21.15 11.79 22.64
N ASP A 39 22.28 12.17 23.23
CA ASP A 39 22.72 13.56 23.18
C ASP A 39 23.26 13.90 21.78
N GLU A 40 24.05 12.99 21.21
CA GLU A 40 24.56 13.11 19.84
C GLU A 40 23.43 13.11 18.81
N LEU A 41 22.33 12.39 19.06
CA LEU A 41 21.13 12.41 18.23
C LEU A 41 20.52 13.82 18.20
N ILE A 42 20.28 14.43 19.37
CA ILE A 42 19.68 15.77 19.48
C ILE A 42 20.58 16.82 18.83
N GLU A 43 21.90 16.75 19.06
CA GLU A 43 22.87 17.64 18.43
C GLU A 43 22.83 17.54 16.90
N ARG A 44 22.83 16.32 16.35
CA ARG A 44 22.76 16.12 14.90
C ARG A 44 21.43 16.58 14.32
N VAL A 45 20.30 16.32 14.99
CA VAL A 45 18.99 16.78 14.51
C VAL A 45 18.95 18.31 14.41
N ARG A 46 19.49 19.02 15.42
CA ARG A 46 19.59 20.49 15.39
C ARG A 46 20.52 21.00 14.29
N ALA A 47 21.62 20.32 14.02
CA ALA A 47 22.58 20.72 13.00
C ALA A 47 22.07 20.43 11.57
N VAL A 48 21.47 19.26 11.36
CA VAL A 48 21.04 18.77 10.04
C VAL A 48 19.67 19.31 9.64
N GLN A 49 18.78 19.56 10.62
CA GLN A 49 17.38 19.91 10.39
C GLN A 49 16.72 18.90 9.42
N PRO A 50 16.70 17.59 9.77
CA PRO A 50 16.26 16.52 8.86
C PRO A 50 14.76 16.55 8.63
N ASP A 51 14.34 15.93 7.54
CA ASP A 51 12.92 15.75 7.21
C ASP A 51 12.33 14.63 8.08
N VAL A 52 13.12 13.57 8.34
CA VAL A 52 12.72 12.44 9.20
C VAL A 52 13.85 12.05 10.17
N VAL A 53 13.48 11.74 11.41
CA VAL A 53 14.33 11.10 12.42
C VAL A 53 13.83 9.68 12.65
N LEU A 54 14.72 8.70 12.55
CA LEU A 54 14.44 7.29 12.84
C LEU A 54 15.18 6.92 14.12
N VAL A 55 14.48 6.68 15.22
CA VAL A 55 15.13 6.51 16.52
C VAL A 55 14.66 5.25 17.23
N ASP A 56 15.60 4.39 17.61
CA ASP A 56 15.33 3.24 18.47
C ASP A 56 14.69 3.69 19.79
N ALA A 57 13.65 2.97 20.24
CA ALA A 57 13.03 3.22 21.54
C ALA A 57 14.06 3.18 22.69
N GLU A 58 15.04 2.27 22.58
CA GLU A 58 16.17 2.15 23.48
C GLU A 58 17.42 2.80 22.86
N LEU A 59 18.07 3.70 23.59
CA LEU A 59 19.32 4.34 23.17
C LEU A 59 20.41 4.17 24.22
N ALA A 60 21.67 4.16 23.78
CA ALA A 60 22.77 4.39 24.70
C ALA A 60 22.62 5.79 25.32
N GLY A 61 22.85 5.90 26.63
CA GLY A 61 22.78 7.18 27.33
C GLY A 61 21.36 7.70 27.62
N GLY A 62 20.29 7.00 27.24
CA GLY A 62 18.93 7.34 27.67
C GLY A 62 17.83 6.70 26.82
N SER A 63 16.77 7.46 26.51
CA SER A 63 15.55 6.92 25.90
C SER A 63 15.21 7.59 24.56
N GLY A 64 14.84 6.80 23.56
CA GLY A 64 14.32 7.29 22.28
C GLY A 64 13.03 8.08 22.44
N TYR A 65 12.17 7.70 23.38
CA TYR A 65 10.95 8.44 23.72
C TYR A 65 11.27 9.85 24.26
N ASP A 66 12.28 9.96 25.12
CA ASP A 66 12.75 11.25 25.64
C ASP A 66 13.39 12.11 24.56
N ALA A 67 14.19 11.50 23.67
CA ALA A 67 14.78 12.19 22.53
C ALA A 67 13.70 12.75 21.60
N CYS A 68 12.71 11.92 21.25
CA CYS A 68 11.55 12.32 20.47
C CYS A 68 10.85 13.52 21.10
N ARG A 69 10.48 13.42 22.38
CA ARG A 69 9.81 14.52 23.10
C ARG A 69 10.60 15.83 23.06
N ARG A 70 11.92 15.78 23.26
CA ARG A 70 12.79 16.97 23.18
C ARG A 70 12.83 17.57 21.77
N ILE A 71 12.85 16.73 20.73
CA ILE A 71 12.82 17.17 19.33
C ILE A 71 11.47 17.83 19.02
N LYS A 72 10.35 17.20 19.39
CA LYS A 72 9.00 17.72 19.13
C LYS A 72 8.68 19.01 19.90
N GLN A 73 9.32 19.23 21.05
CA GLN A 73 9.18 20.46 21.85
C GLN A 73 10.05 21.62 21.35
N ASP A 74 11.00 21.39 20.44
CA ASP A 74 11.88 22.43 19.91
C ASP A 74 11.20 23.13 18.71
N PRO A 75 10.82 24.43 18.82
CA PRO A 75 10.14 25.12 17.73
C PRO A 75 10.99 25.24 16.46
N ALA A 76 12.32 25.16 16.59
CA ALA A 76 13.22 25.19 15.44
C ALA A 76 13.18 23.88 14.63
N LEU A 77 12.62 22.80 15.19
CA LEU A 77 12.52 21.46 14.59
C LEU A 77 11.07 21.10 14.22
N ALA A 78 10.16 22.08 14.16
CA ALA A 78 8.73 21.83 13.92
C ALA A 78 8.41 21.10 12.59
N ARG A 79 9.34 21.10 11.63
CA ARG A 79 9.22 20.40 10.33
C ARG A 79 9.81 18.99 10.33
N THR A 80 10.49 18.60 11.41
CA THR A 80 11.10 17.28 11.54
C THR A 80 10.07 16.29 12.04
N HIS A 81 9.88 15.22 11.28
CA HIS A 81 9.07 14.08 11.72
C HIS A 81 9.93 13.08 12.47
N VAL A 82 9.41 12.49 13.55
CA VAL A 82 10.11 11.51 14.37
C VAL A 82 9.36 10.19 14.35
N VAL A 83 10.07 9.13 13.97
CA VAL A 83 9.58 7.75 13.95
C VAL A 83 10.30 6.95 15.03
N ILE A 84 9.53 6.33 15.92
CA ILE A 84 10.07 5.42 16.92
C ILE A 84 10.24 4.02 16.31
N LEU A 85 11.43 3.44 16.47
CA LEU A 85 11.74 2.09 16.01
C LEU A 85 11.66 1.11 17.19
N LEU A 86 10.84 0.07 17.01
CA LEU A 86 10.67 -1.03 17.95
C LEU A 86 11.49 -2.22 17.46
N ALA A 87 12.64 -2.45 18.06
CA ALA A 87 13.48 -3.60 17.73
C ALA A 87 12.80 -4.91 18.15
N THR A 88 12.96 -5.98 17.35
CA THR A 88 12.60 -7.32 17.82
C THR A 88 13.73 -7.84 18.72
N PRO A 89 13.45 -8.41 19.90
CA PRO A 89 14.43 -9.28 20.54
C PRO A 89 14.74 -10.47 19.60
N PRO A 90 16.01 -10.85 19.40
CA PRO A 90 16.38 -11.93 18.49
C PRO A 90 15.91 -13.27 19.04
N GLN A 91 14.70 -13.70 18.68
CA GLN A 91 14.18 -15.02 18.96
C GLN A 91 13.46 -15.51 17.68
N ALA A 92 14.01 -16.54 17.03
CA ALA A 92 13.37 -17.18 15.89
C ALA A 92 11.98 -17.67 16.32
N ARG A 93 10.94 -17.22 15.63
CA ARG A 93 9.56 -17.67 15.88
C ARG A 93 9.49 -19.18 15.71
N PRO A 94 9.16 -19.97 16.75
CA PRO A 94 8.89 -21.39 16.56
C PRO A 94 7.65 -21.57 15.68
N HIS A 95 7.63 -22.65 14.91
CA HIS A 95 6.50 -23.00 14.04
C HIS A 95 5.24 -23.19 14.90
N GLY A 96 4.17 -22.43 14.63
CA GLY A 96 2.92 -22.46 15.39
C GLY A 96 2.83 -21.51 16.60
N ALA A 97 3.78 -20.59 16.77
CA ALA A 97 3.62 -19.46 17.70
C ALA A 97 2.50 -18.52 17.24
N PRO A 98 1.78 -17.83 18.14
CA PRO A 98 0.72 -16.91 17.77
C PRO A 98 1.23 -15.83 16.78
N PRO A 99 0.39 -15.41 15.82
CA PRO A 99 0.76 -14.56 14.69
C PRO A 99 1.23 -13.16 15.09
N HIS A 100 1.01 -12.76 16.35
CA HIS A 100 1.47 -11.50 16.93
C HIS A 100 2.06 -11.71 18.34
N VAL A 101 3.37 -11.49 18.51
CA VAL A 101 3.99 -11.43 19.84
C VAL A 101 3.92 -9.97 20.29
N PRO A 102 3.30 -9.65 21.46
CA PRO A 102 3.27 -8.30 21.99
C PRO A 102 4.67 -7.67 22.02
N ARG A 103 4.82 -6.52 21.38
CA ARG A 103 6.10 -5.78 21.32
C ARG A 103 6.19 -4.65 22.33
N LEU A 104 5.05 -4.18 22.79
CA LEU A 104 4.94 -3.06 23.71
C LEU A 104 4.24 -3.54 24.98
N SER A 105 4.91 -3.35 26.11
CA SER A 105 4.24 -3.42 27.41
C SER A 105 3.36 -2.19 27.60
N ARG A 106 2.45 -2.22 28.59
CA ARG A 106 1.65 -1.03 28.95
C ARG A 106 2.50 0.22 29.24
N ALA A 107 3.66 0.03 29.86
CA ALA A 107 4.57 1.13 30.14
C ALA A 107 5.20 1.72 28.86
N ASP A 108 5.52 0.87 27.88
CA ASP A 108 6.08 1.33 26.60
C ASP A 108 5.07 2.15 25.79
N ILE A 109 3.79 1.80 25.90
CA ILE A 109 2.69 2.52 25.24
C ILE A 109 2.55 3.93 25.82
N ASP A 110 2.54 4.05 27.15
CA ASP A 110 2.45 5.34 27.82
C ASP A 110 3.63 6.24 27.40
N LEU A 111 4.84 5.69 27.35
CA LEU A 111 6.03 6.40 26.89
C LEU A 111 5.94 6.81 25.41
N LEU A 112 5.45 5.92 24.54
CA LEU A 112 5.24 6.21 23.12
C LEU A 112 4.27 7.37 22.94
N TRP A 113 3.13 7.35 23.64
CA TRP A 113 2.13 8.42 23.58
C TRP A 113 2.67 9.76 24.10
N GLU A 114 3.36 9.76 25.24
CA GLU A 114 3.95 10.97 25.81
C GLU A 114 5.11 11.53 24.97
N SER A 115 5.69 10.73 24.08
CA SER A 115 6.79 11.16 23.22
C SER A 115 6.35 12.14 22.12
N GLY A 116 5.10 12.05 21.66
CA GLY A 116 4.58 12.82 20.54
C GLY A 116 5.15 12.40 19.18
N ALA A 117 5.56 11.14 19.04
CA ALA A 117 6.05 10.58 17.78
C ALA A 117 5.03 10.73 16.65
N ASP A 118 5.53 10.98 15.44
CA ASP A 118 4.69 11.12 14.25
C ASP A 118 4.34 9.78 13.61
N ASP A 119 5.12 8.73 13.94
CA ASP A 119 4.93 7.37 13.47
C ASP A 119 5.70 6.34 14.34
N VAL A 120 5.37 5.06 14.19
CA VAL A 120 6.03 3.94 14.87
C VAL A 120 6.25 2.77 13.91
N LEU A 121 7.44 2.18 13.98
CA LEU A 121 7.86 1.09 13.10
C LEU A 121 8.43 -0.08 13.90
N ALA A 122 7.96 -1.30 13.65
CA ALA A 122 8.57 -2.51 14.19
C ALA A 122 9.61 -3.06 13.20
N LEU A 123 10.85 -3.26 13.65
CA LEU A 123 11.90 -3.86 12.84
C LEU A 123 12.04 -5.35 13.17
N PRO A 124 12.27 -6.24 12.18
CA PRO A 124 12.44 -5.94 10.76
C PRO A 124 11.11 -5.63 10.06
N VAL A 125 11.14 -4.65 9.17
CA VAL A 125 9.99 -4.20 8.37
C VAL A 125 10.24 -4.48 6.88
N HIS A 126 9.19 -4.64 6.08
CA HIS A 126 9.34 -4.77 4.63
C HIS A 126 9.84 -3.45 4.00
N PRO A 127 10.67 -3.48 2.94
CA PRO A 127 11.23 -2.26 2.35
C PRO A 127 10.15 -1.32 1.78
N ASP A 128 9.06 -1.87 1.24
CA ASP A 128 7.94 -1.06 0.74
C ASP A 128 7.13 -0.42 1.87
N ASP A 129 6.91 -1.13 2.99
CA ASP A 129 6.27 -0.54 4.18
C ASP A 129 7.13 0.61 4.69
N PHE A 130 8.45 0.38 4.85
CA PHE A 130 9.40 1.43 5.25
C PHE A 130 9.35 2.66 4.34
N TYR A 131 9.32 2.45 3.02
CA TYR A 131 9.13 3.53 2.06
C TYR A 131 7.79 4.24 2.24
N HIS A 132 6.70 3.50 2.48
CA HIS A 132 5.37 4.06 2.70
C HIS A 132 5.35 5.02 3.89
N HIS A 133 5.94 4.63 5.02
CA HIS A 133 6.04 5.48 6.21
C HIS A 133 6.83 6.78 5.90
N LEU A 134 8.02 6.65 5.28
CA LEU A 134 8.81 7.82 4.90
C LEU A 134 8.12 8.71 3.87
N ALA A 135 7.45 8.11 2.88
CA ALA A 135 6.79 8.85 1.82
C ALA A 135 5.59 9.64 2.33
N HIS A 136 4.85 9.07 3.26
CA HIS A 136 3.74 9.74 3.91
C HIS A 136 4.23 10.96 4.71
N LEU A 137 5.25 10.78 5.57
CA LEU A 137 5.78 11.85 6.42
C LEU A 137 6.49 12.97 5.62
N ALA A 138 7.36 12.61 4.69
CA ALA A 138 8.17 13.56 3.94
C ALA A 138 7.52 14.04 2.63
N GLY A 139 6.25 13.66 2.36
CA GLY A 139 5.53 14.02 1.15
C GLY A 139 6.20 13.50 -0.14
N LEU A 140 6.83 12.32 -0.07
CA LEU A 140 7.51 11.72 -1.21
C LEU A 140 6.47 11.12 -2.18
N PRO A 141 6.81 10.96 -3.46
CA PRO A 141 5.88 10.41 -4.44
C PRO A 141 5.42 9.01 -4.06
N PHE A 142 4.11 8.83 -3.84
CA PHE A 142 3.53 7.52 -3.60
C PHE A 142 2.99 6.94 -4.92
N ARG A 143 3.46 5.77 -5.32
CA ARG A 143 2.95 5.06 -6.50
C ARG A 143 2.24 3.79 -6.04
N ARG A 144 0.96 3.88 -5.69
CA ARG A 144 0.10 2.73 -5.32
C ARG A 144 -0.13 1.78 -6.49
N ASP A 145 -0.38 2.35 -7.66
CA ASP A 145 -0.67 1.56 -8.86
C ASP A 145 0.50 1.54 -9.83
N ARG A 146 0.92 0.34 -10.21
CA ARG A 146 1.78 0.14 -11.38
C ARG A 146 0.99 0.60 -12.62
N ARG A 147 1.51 1.58 -13.35
CA ARG A 147 0.95 1.93 -14.65
C ARG A 147 1.37 0.88 -15.67
N VAL A 148 0.47 -0.05 -15.96
CA VAL A 148 0.63 -0.92 -17.12
C VAL A 148 0.14 -0.16 -18.34
N ARG A 149 1.05 0.10 -19.27
CA ARG A 149 0.69 0.73 -20.55
C ARG A 149 0.02 -0.32 -21.43
N ILE A 150 -1.27 -0.18 -21.64
CA ILE A 150 -2.01 -0.89 -22.68
C ILE A 150 -2.26 0.10 -23.80
N ASP A 151 -1.75 -0.22 -24.98
CA ASP A 151 -2.12 0.50 -26.18
C ASP A 151 -3.38 -0.15 -26.76
N LEU A 152 -4.36 0.67 -27.14
CA LEU A 152 -5.61 0.22 -27.74
C LEU A 152 -5.64 0.65 -29.20
N GLU A 153 -5.74 -0.30 -30.12
CA GLU A 153 -6.05 -0.02 -31.52
C GLU A 153 -7.56 -0.18 -31.70
N ILE A 154 -8.24 0.94 -31.98
CA ILE A 154 -9.69 1.01 -32.17
C ILE A 154 -9.99 1.23 -33.65
N ALA A 155 -10.77 0.34 -34.25
CA ALA A 155 -11.34 0.53 -35.58
C ALA A 155 -12.84 0.79 -35.45
N PHE A 156 -13.35 1.82 -36.13
CA PHE A 156 -14.78 2.14 -36.15
C PHE A 156 -15.46 1.46 -37.34
N ALA A 157 -16.76 1.18 -37.20
CA ALA A 157 -17.54 0.58 -38.29
C ALA A 157 -17.81 1.55 -39.46
N SER A 158 -17.53 2.84 -39.29
CA SER A 158 -17.57 3.89 -40.31
C SER A 158 -16.22 4.00 -41.05
N ASP A 159 -16.19 4.60 -42.26
CA ASP A 159 -14.95 4.93 -43.01
C ASP A 159 -14.02 5.96 -42.28
N GLU A 160 -14.22 6.17 -40.98
CA GLU A 160 -13.54 7.16 -40.13
C GLU A 160 -12.14 6.70 -39.65
N GLY A 161 -11.71 5.49 -40.02
CA GLY A 161 -10.34 5.00 -39.84
C GLY A 161 -10.05 4.34 -38.49
N THR A 162 -8.77 4.06 -38.24
CA THR A 162 -8.26 3.45 -36.99
C THR A 162 -7.70 4.54 -36.08
N VAL A 163 -8.17 4.59 -34.85
CA VAL A 163 -7.64 5.47 -33.79
C VAL A 163 -6.80 4.64 -32.84
N VAL A 164 -5.55 5.06 -32.61
CA VAL A 164 -4.73 4.53 -31.53
C VAL A 164 -5.02 5.35 -30.28
N ALA A 165 -5.40 4.69 -29.20
CA ALA A 165 -5.74 5.33 -27.94
C ALA A 165 -4.92 4.73 -26.80
N GLN A 166 -4.64 5.55 -25.78
CA GLN A 166 -4.06 5.05 -24.54
C GLN A 166 -5.19 4.71 -23.57
N VAL A 167 -5.15 3.48 -23.03
CA VAL A 167 -6.10 3.07 -21.99
C VAL A 167 -5.71 3.75 -20.68
N THR A 168 -6.64 4.50 -20.10
CA THR A 168 -6.49 5.10 -18.78
C THR A 168 -7.10 4.25 -17.67
N ASN A 169 -8.10 3.43 -18.02
CA ASN A 169 -8.75 2.50 -17.10
C ASN A 169 -9.35 1.33 -17.92
N ALA A 170 -9.30 0.12 -17.39
CA ALA A 170 -9.92 -1.06 -17.97
C ALA A 170 -10.70 -1.80 -16.88
N GLY A 171 -11.84 -2.39 -17.24
CA GLY A 171 -12.60 -3.25 -16.34
C GLY A 171 -13.46 -4.23 -17.11
N SER A 172 -14.20 -5.09 -16.42
CA SER A 172 -15.06 -6.10 -17.04
C SER A 172 -16.18 -5.51 -17.90
N GLY A 173 -16.59 -4.25 -17.64
CA GLY A 173 -17.66 -3.56 -18.36
C GLY A 173 -17.20 -2.68 -19.53
N GLY A 174 -15.92 -2.30 -19.61
CA GLY A 174 -15.45 -1.36 -20.63
C GLY A 174 -14.05 -0.80 -20.42
N LEU A 175 -13.71 0.20 -21.22
CA LEU A 175 -12.40 0.87 -21.27
C LEU A 175 -12.57 2.39 -21.20
N GLY A 176 -11.78 3.06 -20.37
CA GLY A 176 -11.55 4.50 -20.44
C GLY A 176 -10.30 4.77 -21.28
N VAL A 177 -10.38 5.73 -22.21
CA VAL A 177 -9.29 6.05 -23.14
C VAL A 177 -9.06 7.55 -23.28
N ILE A 178 -7.82 7.93 -23.62
CA ILE A 178 -7.47 9.27 -24.12
C ILE A 178 -7.19 9.18 -25.62
N THR A 179 -7.78 10.08 -26.39
CA THR A 179 -7.64 10.19 -27.84
C THR A 179 -7.33 11.63 -28.27
N ASP A 180 -6.66 11.78 -29.41
CA ASP A 180 -6.36 13.12 -29.97
C ASP A 180 -7.58 13.75 -30.66
N ALA A 181 -8.58 12.94 -31.00
CA ALA A 181 -9.81 13.35 -31.68
C ALA A 181 -11.05 12.87 -30.89
N PRO A 182 -12.19 13.58 -30.99
CA PRO A 182 -13.42 13.18 -30.30
C PRO A 182 -13.99 11.89 -30.90
N LEU A 183 -14.52 11.03 -30.03
CA LEU A 183 -15.19 9.79 -30.44
C LEU A 183 -16.71 10.00 -30.48
N PRO A 184 -17.39 9.77 -31.63
CA PRO A 184 -18.84 9.95 -31.70
C PRO A 184 -19.58 8.96 -30.80
N LEU A 185 -20.60 9.45 -30.09
CA LEU A 185 -21.37 8.65 -29.13
C LEU A 185 -22.16 7.55 -29.83
N GLN A 186 -22.32 6.41 -29.14
CA GLN A 186 -23.04 5.21 -29.59
C GLN A 186 -22.48 4.56 -30.85
N THR A 187 -21.35 5.03 -31.38
CA THR A 187 -20.69 4.40 -32.52
C THR A 187 -20.12 3.04 -32.13
N LEU A 188 -20.41 2.04 -32.96
CA LEU A 188 -19.85 0.71 -32.83
C LEU A 188 -18.38 0.73 -33.27
N ALA A 189 -17.54 0.14 -32.43
CA ALA A 189 -16.13 -0.02 -32.67
C ALA A 189 -15.71 -1.47 -32.41
N SER A 190 -14.64 -1.89 -33.05
CA SER A 190 -13.87 -3.05 -32.65
C SER A 190 -12.52 -2.58 -32.13
N ALA A 191 -11.98 -3.26 -31.12
CA ALA A 191 -10.63 -2.97 -30.66
C ALA A 191 -9.81 -4.22 -30.39
N ARG A 192 -8.50 -4.03 -30.47
CA ARG A 192 -7.48 -4.97 -29.99
C ARG A 192 -6.64 -4.26 -28.95
N LEU A 193 -6.50 -4.92 -27.81
CA LEU A 193 -5.64 -4.47 -26.73
C LEU A 193 -4.25 -5.05 -26.94
N ARG A 194 -3.21 -4.23 -26.80
CA ARG A 194 -1.81 -4.67 -26.88
C ARG A 194 -1.09 -4.40 -25.56
N GLN A 195 -0.44 -5.44 -25.04
CA GLN A 195 0.44 -5.37 -23.86
C GLN A 195 1.72 -6.15 -24.17
N GLY A 196 2.85 -5.46 -24.28
CA GLY A 196 4.10 -6.08 -24.75
C GLY A 196 3.91 -6.71 -26.13
N ASP A 197 4.27 -8.00 -26.26
CA ASP A 197 4.11 -8.80 -27.48
C ASP A 197 2.72 -9.44 -27.63
N PHE A 198 1.88 -9.35 -26.59
CA PHE A 198 0.53 -9.90 -26.62
C PHE A 198 -0.45 -8.93 -27.29
N VAL A 199 -1.27 -9.46 -28.20
CA VAL A 199 -2.39 -8.75 -28.84
C VAL A 199 -3.67 -9.54 -28.60
N SER A 200 -4.69 -8.87 -28.04
CA SER A 200 -5.98 -9.49 -27.76
C SER A 200 -6.75 -9.79 -29.06
N PRO A 201 -7.67 -10.77 -29.05
CA PRO A 201 -8.67 -10.90 -30.10
C PRO A 201 -9.49 -9.62 -30.27
N GLU A 202 -10.00 -9.43 -31.49
CA GLU A 202 -10.90 -8.33 -31.78
C GLU A 202 -12.16 -8.40 -30.90
N THR A 203 -12.46 -7.29 -30.23
CA THR A 203 -13.53 -7.19 -29.24
C THR A 203 -14.43 -6.01 -29.62
N ARG A 204 -15.75 -6.24 -29.68
CA ARG A 204 -16.72 -5.20 -30.03
C ARG A 204 -17.08 -4.33 -28.83
N LEU A 205 -17.26 -3.05 -29.08
CA LEU A 205 -17.52 -2.01 -28.09
C LEU A 205 -18.40 -0.90 -28.69
N HIS A 206 -19.03 -0.09 -27.84
CA HIS A 206 -19.63 1.18 -28.25
C HIS A 206 -19.12 2.35 -27.40
N VAL A 207 -19.07 3.54 -28.01
CA VAL A 207 -18.69 4.77 -27.31
C VAL A 207 -19.84 5.20 -26.38
N ALA A 208 -19.65 5.07 -25.08
CA ALA A 208 -20.66 5.42 -24.07
C ALA A 208 -20.67 6.93 -23.76
N TRP A 209 -19.50 7.55 -23.70
CA TRP A 209 -19.33 8.99 -23.47
C TRP A 209 -18.01 9.46 -24.07
N CYS A 210 -17.93 10.75 -24.43
CA CYS A 210 -16.69 11.41 -24.86
C CYS A 210 -16.75 12.89 -24.44
N ARG A 211 -15.65 13.41 -23.88
CA ARG A 211 -15.52 14.79 -23.42
C ARG A 211 -14.10 15.32 -23.62
N PRO A 212 -13.90 16.64 -23.82
CA PRO A 212 -12.57 17.24 -23.85
C PRO A 212 -11.78 16.98 -22.56
N ALA A 213 -10.47 16.73 -22.66
CA ALA A 213 -9.56 16.51 -21.53
C ALA A 213 -8.11 16.89 -21.91
N GLY A 214 -7.58 17.97 -21.31
CA GLY A 214 -6.25 18.50 -21.67
C GLY A 214 -6.19 18.90 -23.15
N ASP A 215 -5.16 18.46 -23.85
CA ASP A 215 -4.96 18.70 -25.29
C ASP A 215 -5.72 17.69 -26.19
N GLY A 216 -6.52 16.78 -25.61
CA GLY A 216 -7.27 15.75 -26.33
C GLY A 216 -8.66 15.52 -25.77
N PHE A 217 -9.13 14.27 -25.86
CA PHE A 217 -10.46 13.84 -25.43
C PHE A 217 -10.36 12.61 -24.55
N ALA A 218 -11.12 12.59 -23.46
CA ALA A 218 -11.38 11.39 -22.68
C ALA A 218 -12.67 10.73 -23.18
N ALA A 219 -12.65 9.42 -23.41
CA ALA A 219 -13.83 8.66 -23.81
C ALA A 219 -13.98 7.37 -23.01
N GLY A 220 -15.22 6.95 -22.80
CA GLY A 220 -15.58 5.65 -22.24
C GLY A 220 -16.16 4.75 -23.33
N LEU A 221 -15.58 3.56 -23.47
CA LEU A 221 -16.00 2.50 -24.38
C LEU A 221 -16.61 1.37 -23.54
N ARG A 222 -17.72 0.79 -23.98
CA ARG A 222 -18.41 -0.30 -23.28
C ARG A 222 -18.46 -1.54 -24.16
N PHE A 223 -18.14 -2.71 -23.60
CA PHE A 223 -18.15 -3.97 -24.36
C PHE A 223 -19.53 -4.34 -24.88
N GLU A 224 -19.58 -4.86 -26.10
CA GLU A 224 -20.77 -5.51 -26.66
C GLU A 224 -20.75 -6.99 -26.26
N GLY A 225 -21.56 -7.34 -25.25
CA GLY A 225 -21.59 -8.70 -24.71
C GLY A 225 -20.32 -9.07 -23.94
N GLU A 226 -20.05 -10.37 -23.82
CA GLU A 226 -18.90 -10.89 -23.09
C GLU A 226 -17.65 -10.92 -23.99
N PRO A 227 -16.53 -10.30 -23.59
CA PRO A 227 -15.32 -10.30 -24.41
C PRO A 227 -14.73 -11.72 -24.58
N PRO A 228 -13.94 -11.96 -25.65
CA PRO A 228 -13.20 -13.20 -25.83
C PRO A 228 -12.35 -13.55 -24.60
N ILE A 229 -12.23 -14.84 -24.25
CA ILE A 229 -11.51 -15.31 -23.05
C ILE A 229 -10.11 -14.68 -22.93
N LYS A 230 -9.35 -14.64 -24.02
CA LYS A 230 -8.01 -14.02 -24.04
C LYS A 230 -8.03 -12.51 -23.76
N THR A 231 -9.07 -11.80 -24.21
CA THR A 231 -9.27 -10.38 -23.87
C THR A 231 -9.66 -10.24 -22.40
N ARG A 232 -10.54 -11.09 -21.88
CA ARG A 232 -10.92 -11.08 -20.46
C ARG A 232 -9.75 -11.36 -19.54
N MET A 233 -8.96 -12.39 -19.82
CA MET A 233 -7.75 -12.69 -19.06
C MET A 233 -6.74 -11.54 -19.08
N LEU A 234 -6.58 -10.88 -20.24
CA LEU A 234 -5.77 -9.66 -20.32
C LEU A 234 -6.39 -8.59 -19.42
N LEU A 235 -7.65 -8.22 -19.60
CA LEU A 235 -8.32 -7.20 -18.80
C LEU A 235 -8.26 -7.50 -17.30
N GLU A 236 -8.45 -8.74 -16.87
CA GLU A 236 -8.27 -9.19 -15.50
C GLU A 236 -6.82 -8.96 -15.04
N GLN A 237 -5.84 -9.37 -15.83
CA GLN A 237 -4.42 -9.14 -15.53
C GLN A 237 -4.04 -7.65 -15.49
N VAL A 238 -4.72 -6.77 -16.25
CA VAL A 238 -4.39 -5.34 -16.23
C VAL A 238 -5.29 -4.49 -15.33
N ALA A 239 -6.41 -5.04 -14.86
CA ALA A 239 -7.39 -4.34 -14.04
C ALA A 239 -7.52 -4.89 -12.60
N LEU A 240 -7.10 -6.13 -12.36
CA LEU A 240 -7.35 -6.83 -11.09
C LEU A 240 -6.08 -7.23 -10.35
N PHE A 241 -5.03 -7.70 -11.02
CA PHE A 241 -3.81 -8.12 -10.32
C PHE A 241 -2.52 -8.09 -11.14
N ASP A 242 -1.41 -7.83 -10.47
CA ASP A 242 -0.06 -8.08 -10.98
C ASP A 242 0.63 -9.19 -10.17
N VAL A 243 1.57 -9.91 -10.78
CA VAL A 243 2.39 -10.91 -10.08
C VAL A 243 3.84 -10.72 -10.48
N GLU A 244 4.68 -10.43 -9.49
CA GLU A 244 6.11 -10.17 -9.64
C GLU A 244 6.93 -11.10 -8.75
N PRO A 245 8.06 -11.64 -9.23
CA PRO A 245 8.96 -12.42 -8.40
C PRO A 245 9.62 -11.53 -7.34
N ARG A 246 9.80 -12.07 -6.14
CA ARG A 246 10.47 -11.39 -5.03
C ARG A 246 11.95 -11.74 -4.96
N ASP A 247 12.77 -10.76 -4.58
CA ASP A 247 14.16 -11.01 -4.23
C ASP A 247 14.25 -11.98 -3.04
N GLY A 248 14.90 -13.12 -3.23
CA GLY A 248 15.02 -14.17 -2.21
C GLY A 248 13.95 -15.27 -2.27
N GLY A 249 13.07 -15.26 -3.27
CA GLY A 249 12.09 -16.32 -3.54
C GLY A 249 10.64 -15.93 -3.22
N GLY A 250 9.71 -16.63 -3.87
CA GLY A 250 8.27 -16.37 -3.83
C GLY A 250 7.84 -15.24 -4.77
N VAL A 251 6.56 -14.87 -4.67
CA VAL A 251 5.94 -13.85 -5.54
C VAL A 251 5.11 -12.85 -4.75
N THR A 252 5.16 -11.60 -5.18
CA THR A 252 4.23 -10.55 -4.75
C THR A 252 3.09 -10.48 -5.75
N VAL A 253 1.86 -10.55 -5.25
CA VAL A 253 0.61 -10.37 -5.98
C VAL A 253 0.01 -9.04 -5.56
N THR A 254 0.05 -8.04 -6.44
CA THR A 254 -0.63 -6.76 -6.17
C THR A 254 -2.06 -6.83 -6.68
N LEU A 255 -3.04 -6.55 -5.84
CA LEU A 255 -4.46 -6.61 -6.13
C LEU A 255 -5.05 -5.20 -6.27
N HIS A 256 -5.89 -5.01 -7.28
CA HIS A 256 -6.43 -3.71 -7.67
C HIS A 256 -7.95 -3.73 -7.82
N GLY A 257 -8.58 -2.59 -7.58
CA GLY A 257 -9.97 -2.33 -7.96
C GLY A 257 -10.99 -2.91 -6.99
N ASP A 258 -12.13 -3.34 -7.54
CA ASP A 258 -13.29 -3.76 -6.75
C ASP A 258 -13.53 -5.26 -6.96
N PHE A 259 -13.70 -6.00 -5.87
CA PHE A 259 -14.07 -7.41 -5.92
C PHE A 259 -15.59 -7.52 -5.93
N THR A 260 -16.16 -7.90 -7.06
CA THR A 260 -17.59 -7.96 -7.31
C THR A 260 -17.98 -9.34 -7.84
N GLU A 261 -19.26 -9.54 -8.15
CA GLU A 261 -19.75 -10.74 -8.85
C GLU A 261 -19.13 -10.94 -10.24
N LEU A 262 -18.49 -9.91 -10.80
CA LEU A 262 -17.80 -9.97 -12.08
C LEU A 262 -16.31 -10.31 -11.94
N THR A 263 -15.79 -10.34 -10.72
CA THR A 263 -14.38 -10.65 -10.45
C THR A 263 -14.12 -12.14 -10.67
N ARG A 264 -12.97 -12.44 -11.27
CA ARG A 264 -12.53 -13.77 -11.67
C ARG A 264 -11.06 -13.92 -11.26
N PHE A 265 -10.71 -15.04 -10.63
CA PHE A 265 -9.37 -15.30 -10.08
C PHE A 265 -8.69 -16.50 -10.74
N GLU A 266 -9.30 -17.12 -11.75
CA GLU A 266 -8.80 -18.29 -12.46
C GLU A 266 -7.45 -18.01 -13.12
N GLY A 267 -7.30 -16.81 -13.69
CA GLY A 267 -6.02 -16.35 -14.25
C GLY A 267 -4.92 -16.23 -13.20
N LEU A 268 -5.27 -15.76 -11.99
CA LEU A 268 -4.33 -15.68 -10.87
C LEU A 268 -3.96 -17.08 -10.38
N THR A 269 -4.93 -17.97 -10.16
CA THR A 269 -4.70 -19.38 -9.77
C THR A 269 -3.70 -20.07 -10.71
N ALA A 270 -3.87 -19.90 -12.02
CA ALA A 270 -2.98 -20.48 -13.01
C ALA A 270 -1.53 -19.96 -12.87
N ARG A 271 -1.35 -18.67 -12.56
CA ARG A 271 0.00 -18.07 -12.38
C ARG A 271 0.67 -18.48 -11.07
N LEU A 272 -0.11 -18.80 -10.05
CA LEU A 272 0.42 -19.16 -8.72
C LEU A 272 0.60 -20.67 -8.54
N THR A 273 0.30 -21.49 -9.54
CA THR A 273 0.26 -22.96 -9.40
C THR A 273 1.56 -23.54 -8.84
N ASP A 274 2.71 -23.06 -9.33
CA ASP A 274 4.04 -23.56 -8.95
C ASP A 274 4.71 -22.71 -7.84
N GLU A 275 3.96 -21.81 -7.20
CA GLU A 275 4.47 -20.90 -6.18
C GLU A 275 3.98 -21.31 -4.78
N ASP A 276 4.91 -21.41 -3.83
CA ASP A 276 4.64 -21.84 -2.44
C ASP A 276 4.72 -20.71 -1.39
N ASP A 277 5.35 -19.57 -1.74
CA ASP A 277 5.51 -18.39 -0.87
C ASP A 277 4.93 -17.14 -1.55
N LEU A 278 3.79 -16.68 -1.06
CA LEU A 278 3.00 -15.61 -1.69
C LEU A 278 2.89 -14.39 -0.77
N GLU A 279 2.88 -13.20 -1.36
CA GLU A 279 2.58 -11.96 -0.66
C GLU A 279 1.49 -11.21 -1.41
N PHE A 280 0.33 -11.03 -0.81
CA PHE A 280 -0.77 -10.27 -1.39
C PHE A 280 -0.73 -8.83 -0.92
N ASP A 281 -0.42 -7.90 -1.82
CA ASP A 281 -0.59 -6.47 -1.59
C ASP A 281 -2.01 -6.07 -1.99
N THR A 282 -2.75 -5.50 -1.04
CA THR A 282 -4.17 -5.15 -1.23
C THR A 282 -4.44 -3.65 -1.11
N ALA A 283 -3.41 -2.81 -1.20
CA ALA A 283 -3.52 -1.35 -1.05
C ALA A 283 -4.54 -0.73 -2.01
N SER A 284 -4.63 -1.28 -3.22
CA SER A 284 -5.49 -0.78 -4.30
C SER A 284 -6.84 -1.48 -4.39
N VAL A 285 -7.17 -2.37 -3.44
CA VAL A 285 -8.51 -2.97 -3.33
C VAL A 285 -9.44 -1.96 -2.66
N ARG A 286 -10.43 -1.44 -3.38
CA ARG A 286 -11.27 -0.33 -2.89
C ARG A 286 -12.61 -0.78 -2.33
N TYR A 287 -13.08 -1.95 -2.74
CA TYR A 287 -14.39 -2.46 -2.36
C TYR A 287 -14.48 -3.97 -2.56
N LEU A 288 -15.20 -4.67 -1.67
CA LEU A 288 -15.58 -6.06 -1.87
C LEU A 288 -17.08 -6.24 -1.61
N SER A 289 -17.81 -6.76 -2.61
CA SER A 289 -19.20 -7.18 -2.46
C SER A 289 -19.30 -8.57 -1.84
N SER A 290 -20.47 -8.99 -1.36
CA SER A 290 -20.67 -10.35 -0.85
C SER A 290 -20.43 -11.45 -1.89
N ALA A 291 -20.54 -11.15 -3.19
CA ALA A 291 -20.18 -12.08 -4.26
C ALA A 291 -18.67 -12.08 -4.50
N GLY A 292 -18.02 -10.91 -4.46
CA GLY A 292 -16.57 -10.78 -4.56
C GLY A 292 -15.82 -11.47 -3.41
N VAL A 293 -16.31 -11.31 -2.17
CA VAL A 293 -15.78 -12.01 -0.98
C VAL A 293 -15.84 -13.53 -1.17
N ARG A 294 -16.96 -14.06 -1.68
CA ARG A 294 -17.08 -15.50 -1.94
C ARG A 294 -16.08 -15.98 -2.99
N ALA A 295 -15.98 -15.28 -4.12
CA ALA A 295 -15.02 -15.62 -5.16
C ALA A 295 -13.57 -15.56 -4.66
N TRP A 296 -13.25 -14.58 -3.81
CA TRP A 296 -11.95 -14.44 -3.17
C TRP A 296 -11.65 -15.58 -2.19
N CYS A 297 -12.60 -15.93 -1.32
CA CYS A 297 -12.45 -17.06 -0.40
C CYS A 297 -12.30 -18.40 -1.14
N GLU A 298 -13.04 -18.61 -2.24
CA GLU A 298 -12.91 -19.79 -3.10
C GLU A 298 -11.51 -19.86 -3.75
N PHE A 299 -10.98 -18.72 -4.21
CA PHE A 299 -9.62 -18.61 -4.71
C PHE A 299 -8.57 -18.97 -3.64
N LEU A 300 -8.69 -18.39 -2.44
CA LEU A 300 -7.77 -18.67 -1.32
C LEU A 300 -7.83 -20.12 -0.85
N ALA A 301 -9.01 -20.74 -0.84
CA ALA A 301 -9.15 -22.16 -0.53
C ALA A 301 -8.37 -23.04 -1.52
N GLY A 302 -8.23 -22.61 -2.78
CA GLY A 302 -7.36 -23.25 -3.77
C GLY A 302 -5.86 -23.06 -3.53
N GLN A 303 -5.46 -22.19 -2.60
CA GLN A 303 -4.08 -21.97 -2.17
C GLN A 303 -3.75 -22.64 -0.83
N ALA A 304 -4.62 -23.54 -0.35
CA ALA A 304 -4.42 -24.23 0.93
C ALA A 304 -3.05 -24.94 1.01
N GLY A 305 -2.38 -24.83 2.16
CA GLY A 305 -1.06 -25.41 2.39
C GLY A 305 0.12 -24.59 1.85
N LYS A 306 -0.12 -23.50 1.11
CA LYS A 306 0.92 -22.54 0.72
C LYS A 306 1.15 -21.54 1.84
N ARG A 307 2.36 -20.98 1.92
CA ARG A 307 2.63 -19.86 2.82
C ARG A 307 2.21 -18.58 2.13
N TYR A 308 1.30 -17.82 2.74
CA TYR A 308 0.96 -16.51 2.22
C TYR A 308 0.67 -15.47 3.31
N ARG A 309 0.88 -14.21 2.95
CA ARG A 309 0.69 -13.06 3.83
C ARG A 309 0.07 -11.88 3.10
N PHE A 310 -0.62 -11.03 3.84
CA PHE A 310 -1.28 -9.83 3.34
C PHE A 310 -0.55 -8.58 3.80
N ARG A 311 -0.30 -7.66 2.87
CA ARG A 311 0.33 -6.36 3.11
C ARG A 311 -0.53 -5.24 2.55
N HIS A 312 -0.33 -4.07 3.14
CA HIS A 312 -1.07 -2.85 2.85
C HIS A 312 -2.59 -3.09 2.75
N CYS A 313 -3.15 -3.89 3.68
CA CYS A 313 -4.58 -4.17 3.71
C CYS A 313 -5.38 -2.89 3.72
N SER A 314 -6.04 -2.58 2.61
CA SER A 314 -6.90 -1.39 2.53
C SER A 314 -8.01 -1.47 3.56
N VAL A 315 -8.61 -0.32 3.91
CA VAL A 315 -9.76 -0.27 4.82
C VAL A 315 -10.89 -1.19 4.36
N ALA A 316 -11.12 -1.26 3.04
CA ALA A 316 -12.15 -2.12 2.48
C ALA A 316 -11.84 -3.62 2.71
N PHE A 317 -10.59 -4.03 2.52
CA PHE A 317 -10.16 -5.41 2.71
C PHE A 317 -10.14 -5.79 4.20
N ALA A 318 -9.52 -4.96 5.04
CA ALA A 318 -9.46 -5.14 6.50
C ALA A 318 -10.87 -5.22 7.13
N SER A 319 -11.78 -4.33 6.72
CA SER A 319 -13.18 -4.36 7.19
C SER A 319 -13.88 -5.69 6.87
N GLN A 320 -13.61 -6.28 5.70
CA GLN A 320 -14.18 -7.58 5.34
C GLN A 320 -13.52 -8.72 6.09
N ALA A 321 -12.20 -8.68 6.29
CA ALA A 321 -11.49 -9.65 7.11
C ALA A 321 -12.00 -9.68 8.55
N ALA A 322 -12.30 -8.51 9.14
CA ALA A 322 -12.90 -8.40 10.47
C ALA A 322 -14.27 -9.06 10.60
N MET A 323 -15.08 -9.04 9.54
CA MET A 323 -16.42 -9.63 9.54
C MET A 323 -16.44 -11.10 9.08
N VAL A 324 -15.52 -11.46 8.19
CA VAL A 324 -15.47 -12.76 7.50
C VAL A 324 -14.02 -13.28 7.54
N PRO A 325 -13.65 -14.06 8.58
CA PRO A 325 -12.27 -14.53 8.74
C PRO A 325 -11.72 -15.33 7.54
N MET A 326 -12.60 -15.99 6.78
CA MET A 326 -12.24 -16.72 5.56
C MET A 326 -11.61 -15.84 4.47
N VAL A 327 -11.76 -14.51 4.54
CA VAL A 327 -11.07 -13.56 3.65
C VAL A 327 -9.56 -13.64 3.80
N LEU A 328 -9.05 -14.10 4.94
CA LEU A 328 -7.62 -14.30 5.17
C LEU A 328 -7.19 -15.75 4.93
N GLY A 329 -8.12 -16.71 4.95
CA GLY A 329 -7.78 -18.13 4.84
C GLY A 329 -6.80 -18.56 5.93
N GLU A 330 -5.66 -19.13 5.54
CA GLU A 330 -4.52 -19.53 6.38
C GLU A 330 -3.42 -18.45 6.42
N GLY A 331 -3.65 -17.29 5.80
CA GLY A 331 -2.66 -16.24 5.64
C GLY A 331 -2.59 -15.28 6.83
N GLU A 332 -1.43 -14.67 7.00
CA GLU A 332 -1.18 -13.69 8.08
C GLU A 332 -1.24 -12.25 7.53
N VAL A 333 -1.78 -11.31 8.31
CA VAL A 333 -1.71 -9.87 7.97
C VAL A 333 -0.45 -9.27 8.57
N VAL A 334 0.32 -8.58 7.74
CA VAL A 334 1.60 -7.94 8.10
C VAL A 334 1.42 -6.44 8.28
N SER A 335 0.71 -5.79 7.36
CA SER A 335 0.43 -4.35 7.42
C SER A 335 -0.97 -4.03 6.89
N LEU A 336 -1.59 -3.00 7.46
CA LEU A 336 -2.94 -2.55 7.08
C LEU A 336 -3.06 -1.03 7.14
N GLU A 337 -3.88 -0.47 6.26
CA GLU A 337 -4.26 0.93 6.34
C GLU A 337 -5.27 1.13 7.48
N ALA A 338 -5.20 2.28 8.14
CA ALA A 338 -6.02 2.62 9.29
C ALA A 338 -6.52 4.07 9.12
N PRO A 339 -7.84 4.29 9.22
CA PRO A 339 -8.40 5.63 9.14
C PRO A 339 -8.21 6.37 10.46
N TYR A 340 -7.72 7.61 10.37
CA TYR A 340 -7.65 8.56 11.47
C TYR A 340 -8.31 9.88 11.07
N VAL A 341 -8.75 10.63 12.07
CA VAL A 341 -9.22 12.01 11.92
C VAL A 341 -8.53 12.90 12.93
N CYS A 342 -8.14 14.11 12.52
CA CYS A 342 -7.59 15.09 13.45
C CYS A 342 -8.69 15.81 14.22
N GLU A 343 -8.65 15.76 15.54
CA GLU A 343 -9.66 16.43 16.40
C GLU A 343 -9.61 17.97 16.32
N GLN A 344 -8.52 18.54 15.79
CA GLN A 344 -8.32 20.00 15.74
C GLN A 344 -8.68 20.62 14.38
N CYS A 345 -8.30 19.97 13.29
CA CYS A 345 -8.46 20.50 11.94
C CYS A 345 -9.37 19.65 11.03
N ASP A 346 -9.97 18.59 11.59
CA ASP A 346 -10.93 17.70 10.90
C ASP A 346 -10.35 17.03 9.64
N THR A 347 -9.02 16.95 9.55
CA THR A 347 -8.33 16.33 8.42
C THR A 347 -8.36 14.82 8.61
N GLU A 348 -8.96 14.13 7.64
CA GLU A 348 -8.85 12.68 7.47
C GLU A 348 -7.41 12.32 7.10
N ASP A 349 -6.88 11.28 7.74
CA ASP A 349 -5.51 10.83 7.57
C ASP A 349 -5.46 9.30 7.53
N MET A 350 -4.95 8.76 6.41
CA MET A 350 -4.82 7.32 6.21
C MET A 350 -3.41 6.89 6.57
N ARG A 351 -3.28 6.12 7.66
CA ARG A 351 -1.99 5.65 8.18
C ARG A 351 -1.78 4.19 7.89
N LEU A 352 -0.58 3.83 7.43
CA LEU A 352 -0.18 2.43 7.37
C LEU A 352 0.25 2.00 8.76
N LEU A 353 -0.29 0.90 9.26
CA LEU A 353 0.10 0.29 10.52
C LEU A 353 0.79 -1.04 10.22
N ASP A 354 1.99 -1.22 10.77
CA ASP A 354 2.61 -2.54 10.89
C ASP A 354 1.92 -3.28 12.05
N VAL A 355 1.47 -4.52 11.80
CA VAL A 355 0.72 -5.26 12.81
C VAL A 355 1.56 -5.53 14.06
N GLN A 356 2.87 -5.73 13.90
CA GLN A 356 3.76 -5.96 15.02
C GLN A 356 4.01 -4.69 15.83
N ALA A 357 3.95 -3.52 15.20
CA ALA A 357 4.06 -2.23 15.89
C ALA A 357 2.83 -1.92 16.76
N ILE A 358 1.67 -2.49 16.44
CA ILE A 358 0.43 -2.32 17.20
C ILE A 358 0.09 -3.50 18.11
N ALA A 359 0.89 -4.58 18.11
CA ALA A 359 0.68 -5.77 18.91
C ALA A 359 1.04 -5.54 20.39
N GLN A 360 0.08 -5.74 21.29
CA GLN A 360 0.19 -5.42 22.72
C GLN A 360 -0.46 -6.48 23.61
N ASP A 361 -0.15 -6.40 24.92
CA ASP A 361 -0.81 -7.22 25.95
C ASP A 361 -2.30 -6.87 26.06
N GLY A 362 -3.16 -7.80 25.61
CA GLY A 362 -4.61 -7.65 25.62
C GLY A 362 -5.24 -7.33 24.25
N GLY A 363 -4.43 -7.30 23.18
CA GLY A 363 -4.90 -7.14 21.80
C GLY A 363 -4.22 -5.98 21.08
N PRO A 364 -4.39 -5.89 19.76
CA PRO A 364 -3.84 -4.78 18.97
C PRO A 364 -4.51 -3.44 19.31
N LEU A 365 -3.72 -2.37 19.41
CA LEU A 365 -4.21 -1.03 19.71
C LEU A 365 -3.65 -0.01 18.70
N PRO A 366 -4.49 0.89 18.15
CA PRO A 366 -4.01 1.92 17.24
C PRO A 366 -3.12 2.92 18.01
N PRO A 367 -1.94 3.28 17.47
CA PRO A 367 -1.08 4.28 18.10
C PRO A 367 -1.72 5.67 18.07
N ARG A 368 -1.40 6.50 19.06
CA ARG A 368 -1.69 7.94 18.98
C ARG A 368 -0.64 8.59 18.11
N LEU A 369 -1.09 9.27 17.07
CA LEU A 369 -0.24 9.89 16.06
C LEU A 369 -0.53 11.39 15.97
N THR A 370 0.36 12.13 15.32
CA THR A 370 0.23 13.58 15.11
C THR A 370 -0.20 13.90 13.69
N CYS A 371 -1.10 14.88 13.55
CA CYS A 371 -1.58 15.36 12.27
C CYS A 371 -0.46 16.12 11.53
N LEU A 372 -0.17 15.73 10.30
CA LEU A 372 0.87 16.39 9.48
C LEU A 372 0.48 17.82 9.04
N ALA A 373 -0.80 18.16 9.08
CA ALA A 373 -1.30 19.48 8.66
C ALA A 373 -1.19 20.54 9.78
N CYS A 374 -1.51 20.19 11.03
CA CYS A 374 -1.59 21.15 12.14
C CYS A 374 -0.78 20.76 13.39
N GLY A 375 -0.25 19.54 13.47
CA GLY A 375 0.44 19.01 14.65
C GLY A 375 -0.48 18.56 15.79
N GLY A 376 -1.81 18.60 15.60
CA GLY A 376 -2.80 18.12 16.56
C GLY A 376 -2.82 16.59 16.70
N GLU A 377 -3.51 16.10 17.73
CA GLU A 377 -3.70 14.65 17.95
C GLU A 377 -4.62 14.04 16.88
N LEU A 378 -4.26 12.85 16.39
CA LEU A 378 -5.09 12.03 15.54
C LEU A 378 -5.82 10.99 16.38
N SER A 379 -7.14 10.92 16.22
CA SER A 379 -7.98 9.86 16.77
C SER A 379 -8.27 8.82 15.70
N PHE A 380 -8.18 7.54 16.05
CA PHE A 380 -8.56 6.44 15.16
C PHE A 380 -10.07 6.51 14.86
N ASP A 381 -10.43 6.49 13.58
CA ASP A 381 -11.80 6.71 13.10
C ASP A 381 -12.56 5.38 12.83
N ASP A 382 -12.42 4.43 13.75
CA ASP A 382 -13.23 3.20 13.80
C ASP A 382 -13.23 2.66 15.25
N VAL A 383 -13.90 1.53 15.49
CA VAL A 383 -13.88 0.80 16.75
C VAL A 383 -12.72 -0.21 16.71
N PRO A 384 -11.63 -0.03 17.49
CA PRO A 384 -10.43 -0.88 17.42
C PRO A 384 -10.73 -2.38 17.54
N GLU A 385 -11.58 -2.78 18.50
CA GLU A 385 -11.91 -4.18 18.76
C GLU A 385 -12.63 -4.82 17.57
N ARG A 386 -13.38 -4.03 16.79
CA ARG A 386 -14.03 -4.49 15.57
C ARG A 386 -13.03 -4.49 14.41
N TYR A 387 -12.30 -3.41 14.21
CA TYR A 387 -11.43 -3.23 13.06
C TYR A 387 -10.28 -4.24 13.06
N PHE A 388 -9.70 -4.51 14.23
CA PHE A 388 -8.58 -5.46 14.39
C PHE A 388 -9.02 -6.86 14.83
N ALA A 389 -10.32 -7.18 14.77
CA ALA A 389 -10.85 -8.46 15.28
C ALA A 389 -10.13 -9.69 14.69
N PHE A 390 -9.69 -9.60 13.43
CA PHE A 390 -8.99 -10.67 12.72
C PHE A 390 -7.50 -10.85 13.11
N LEU A 391 -6.98 -9.99 13.99
CA LEU A 391 -5.61 -10.06 14.53
C LEU A 391 -5.57 -10.59 15.97
N ALA A 392 -6.73 -10.84 16.59
CA ALA A 392 -6.84 -11.15 18.01
C ALA A 392 -6.67 -12.66 18.34
N ASP A 393 -6.40 -13.50 17.35
CA ASP A 393 -6.29 -14.97 17.48
C ASP A 393 -4.84 -15.49 17.43
#